data_AF-A0A844E0X5-F1
#
_entry.id   AF-A0A844E0X5-F1
#
_cell.length_a   1.000
_cell.length_b   1.000
_cell.length_c   1.000
_cell.angle_alpha   90.00
_cell.angle_beta   90.00
_cell.angle_gamma   90.00
#
_symmetry.space_group_name_H-M   'P 1'
#
loop_
_entity.id
_entity.type
_entity.pdbx_description
1 polymer ?
#
loop_
_entity_poly.entity_id
_entity_poly.type
_entity_poly.pdbx_seq_one_letter_code
_entity_poly.pdbx_strand_id
1 'polypeptide(L)'
;MGAKIRKMIDHASELLELVVNVIIIIAVVVAILSLWKPFLAFVQNRESAHAFLDFLGYVLNVLIGIEFFKMLCKPDVDTILEVVMFVIVRHMVVLDTSAVENLLTIIGMAIIFAIKKFLKTPREEEKEIPESKVREKLDVITKRKVE
;
A
#
# COMPACT_ATOMS: atom_id res chain seq x y z
N MET A 1 -30.83 14.60 8.73
CA MET A 1 -30.64 13.22 8.20
C MET A 1 -29.16 12.85 8.00
N GLY A 2 -28.31 13.75 7.49
CA GLY A 2 -26.88 13.44 7.20
C GLY A 2 -26.02 12.98 8.38
N ALA A 3 -26.29 13.44 9.61
CA ALA A 3 -25.53 13.02 10.80
C ALA A 3 -25.74 11.55 11.19
N LYS A 4 -26.91 10.96 10.88
CA LYS A 4 -27.16 9.52 11.12
C LYS A 4 -26.46 8.64 10.08
N ILE A 5 -26.38 9.10 8.84
CA ILE A 5 -25.72 8.40 7.73
C ILE A 5 -24.20 8.40 7.94
N ARG A 6 -23.60 9.53 8.33
CA ARG A 6 -22.17 9.60 8.71
C ARG A 6 -21.83 8.61 9.82
N LYS A 7 -22.58 8.59 10.92
CA LYS A 7 -22.37 7.62 12.01
C LYS A 7 -22.49 6.16 11.57
N MET A 8 -23.39 5.84 10.63
CA MET A 8 -23.49 4.48 10.08
C MET A 8 -22.30 4.11 9.20
N ILE A 9 -21.79 5.06 8.39
CA ILE A 9 -20.62 4.86 7.53
C ILE A 9 -19.36 4.69 8.39
N ASP A 10 -19.19 5.51 9.42
CA ASP A 10 -18.04 5.43 10.33
C ASP A 10 -17.99 4.06 11.01
N HIS A 11 -19.13 3.58 11.52
CA HIS A 11 -19.21 2.28 12.18
C HIS A 11 -19.05 1.09 11.22
N ALA A 12 -19.53 1.22 9.98
CA ALA A 12 -19.30 0.21 8.94
C ALA A 12 -17.82 0.17 8.50
N SER A 13 -17.15 1.32 8.45
CA SER A 13 -15.72 1.43 8.14
C SER A 13 -14.87 0.79 9.24
N GLU A 14 -15.18 1.04 10.51
CA GLU A 14 -14.52 0.40 11.65
C GLU A 14 -14.66 -1.13 11.61
N LEU A 15 -15.86 -1.63 11.30
CA LEU A 15 -16.10 -3.07 11.14
C LEU A 15 -15.29 -3.66 9.99
N LEU A 16 -15.25 -2.97 8.84
CA LEU A 16 -14.49 -3.42 7.68
C LEU A 16 -12.98 -3.46 7.97
N GLU A 17 -12.45 -2.46 8.66
CA GLU A 17 -11.04 -2.41 9.09
C GLU A 17 -10.69 -3.58 10.01
N LEU A 18 -11.57 -3.92 10.96
CA LEU A 18 -11.39 -5.08 11.83
C LEU A 18 -11.40 -6.40 11.04
N VAL A 19 -12.37 -6.59 10.15
CA VAL A 19 -12.48 -7.80 9.31
C VAL A 19 -11.24 -7.99 8.45
N VAL A 20 -10.79 -6.91 7.81
CA VAL A 20 -9.58 -6.89 6.99
C VAL A 20 -8.34 -7.28 7.81
N ASN A 21 -8.15 -6.70 8.99
CA ASN A 21 -7.03 -7.04 9.85
C ASN A 21 -7.03 -8.53 10.24
N VAL A 22 -8.21 -9.09 10.55
CA VAL A 22 -8.35 -10.53 10.85
C VAL A 22 -7.98 -11.38 9.64
N ILE A 23 -8.43 -11.01 8.43
CA ILE A 23 -8.08 -11.73 7.19
C ILE A 23 -6.57 -11.72 6.96
N ILE A 24 -5.92 -10.57 7.14
CA ILE A 24 -4.47 -10.44 7.01
C ILE A 24 -3.75 -11.34 8.01
N ILE A 25 -4.18 -11.38 9.27
CA ILE A 25 -3.60 -12.25 10.30
C ILE A 25 -3.71 -13.72 9.88
N ILE A 26 -4.88 -14.16 9.41
CA ILE A 26 -5.07 -15.54 8.93
C ILE A 26 -4.17 -15.82 7.73
N ALA A 27 -4.10 -14.90 6.76
CA ALA A 27 -3.24 -15.05 5.59
C ALA A 27 -1.76 -15.18 5.96
N VAL A 28 -1.28 -14.38 6.92
CA VAL A 28 0.09 -14.46 7.44
C VAL A 28 0.35 -15.80 8.14
N VAL A 29 -0.59 -16.28 8.97
CA VAL A 29 -0.45 -17.59 9.64
C VAL A 29 -0.38 -18.72 8.61
N VAL A 30 -1.29 -18.75 7.65
CA VAL A 30 -1.30 -19.75 6.58
C VAL A 30 -0.01 -19.69 5.75
N ALA A 31 0.46 -18.49 5.43
CA ALA A 31 1.71 -18.27 4.73
C ALA A 31 2.92 -18.83 5.50
N ILE A 32 3.05 -18.54 6.80
CA ILE A 32 4.13 -19.09 7.64
C ILE A 32 4.06 -20.62 7.67
N LEU A 33 2.87 -21.19 7.86
CA LEU A 33 2.68 -22.65 7.86
C LEU A 33 3.04 -23.28 6.50
N SER A 34 2.76 -22.60 5.39
CA SER A 34 3.09 -23.08 4.05
C SER A 34 4.60 -23.20 3.80
N LEU A 35 5.42 -22.40 4.50
CA LEU A 35 6.88 -22.40 4.35
C LEU A 35 7.55 -23.62 5.00
N TRP A 36 6.84 -24.40 5.81
CA TRP A 36 7.40 -25.57 6.50
C TRP A 36 7.92 -26.64 5.53
N LYS A 37 7.18 -26.92 4.45
CA LYS A 37 7.60 -27.91 3.44
C LYS A 37 8.84 -27.45 2.65
N PRO A 38 8.86 -26.23 2.07
CA PRO A 38 10.07 -25.67 1.46
C PRO A 38 11.28 -25.63 2.39
N PHE A 39 11.07 -25.28 3.67
CA PHE A 39 12.13 -25.21 4.66
C PHE A 39 12.78 -26.58 4.91
N LEU A 40 11.99 -27.63 5.07
CA LEU A 40 12.51 -28.99 5.22
C LEU A 40 13.31 -29.44 3.99
N ALA A 41 12.80 -29.14 2.79
CA ALA A 41 13.50 -29.45 1.54
C ALA A 41 14.84 -28.71 1.42
N PHE A 42 14.90 -27.46 1.89
CA PHE A 42 16.14 -26.68 1.98
C PHE A 42 17.14 -27.28 2.95
N VAL A 43 16.71 -27.64 4.17
CA VAL A 43 17.60 -28.24 5.18
C VAL A 43 18.21 -29.56 4.70
N GLN A 44 17.45 -30.36 3.96
CA GLN A 44 17.91 -31.62 3.38
C GLN A 44 18.95 -31.45 2.27
N ASN A 45 18.89 -30.35 1.50
CA ASN A 45 19.75 -30.10 0.33
C ASN A 45 20.71 -28.89 0.53
N ARG A 46 21.07 -28.62 1.78
CA ARG A 46 21.80 -27.41 2.24
C ARG A 46 23.14 -27.12 1.55
N GLU A 47 23.77 -28.13 0.95
CA GLU A 47 25.04 -28.00 0.22
C GLU A 47 24.88 -27.32 -1.15
N SER A 48 23.64 -27.23 -1.66
CA SER A 48 23.36 -26.65 -2.98
C SER A 48 22.91 -25.20 -2.87
N ALA A 49 23.60 -24.31 -3.59
CA ALA A 49 23.20 -22.89 -3.69
C ALA A 49 21.78 -22.74 -4.29
N HIS A 50 21.39 -23.66 -5.17
CA HIS A 50 20.04 -23.70 -5.76
C HIS A 50 18.95 -23.92 -4.71
N ALA A 51 19.15 -24.79 -3.70
CA ALA A 51 18.15 -25.01 -2.66
C ALA A 51 17.88 -23.75 -1.82
N PHE A 52 18.90 -22.91 -1.61
CA PHE A 52 18.72 -21.64 -0.92
C PHE A 52 17.89 -20.65 -1.75
N LEU A 53 18.21 -20.49 -3.04
CA LEU A 53 17.48 -19.59 -3.93
C LEU A 53 16.03 -20.04 -4.12
N ASP A 54 15.77 -21.34 -4.21
CA ASP A 54 14.40 -21.89 -4.27
C ASP A 54 13.61 -21.57 -2.99
N PHE A 55 14.20 -21.83 -1.81
CA PHE A 55 13.59 -21.49 -0.53
C PHE A 55 13.30 -19.99 -0.42
N LEU A 56 14.28 -19.16 -0.79
CA LEU A 56 14.15 -17.71 -0.79
C LEU A 56 13.03 -17.27 -1.74
N GLY A 57 12.87 -17.93 -2.90
CA GLY A 57 11.76 -17.71 -3.82
C GLY A 57 10.38 -17.95 -3.17
N TYR A 58 10.22 -19.01 -2.38
CA TYR A 58 8.99 -19.25 -1.63
C TYR A 58 8.73 -18.17 -0.57
N VAL A 59 9.76 -17.76 0.16
CA VAL A 59 9.65 -16.69 1.18
C VAL A 59 9.29 -15.35 0.55
N LEU A 60 9.96 -14.97 -0.54
CA LEU A 60 9.67 -13.73 -1.26
C LEU A 60 8.27 -13.75 -1.89
N ASN A 61 7.80 -14.88 -2.41
CA ASN A 61 6.42 -15.00 -2.91
C ASN A 61 5.39 -14.74 -1.79
N VAL A 62 5.63 -15.28 -0.60
CA VAL A 62 4.78 -15.03 0.59
C VAL A 62 4.79 -13.55 0.94
N LEU A 63 5.97 -12.92 0.98
CA LEU A 63 6.09 -11.50 1.31
C LEU A 63 5.40 -10.60 0.29
N ILE A 64 5.50 -10.89 -1.02
CA ILE A 64 4.71 -10.22 -2.08
C ILE A 64 3.23 -10.33 -1.76
N GLY A 65 2.75 -11.53 -1.39
CA GLY A 65 1.33 -11.76 -1.08
C GLY A 65 0.84 -10.89 0.08
N ILE A 66 1.59 -10.84 1.18
CA ILE A 66 1.24 -10.06 2.38
C ILE A 66 1.20 -8.56 2.05
N GLU A 67 2.20 -8.06 1.35
CA GLU A 67 2.27 -6.66 0.90
C GLU A 67 1.11 -6.31 -0.06
N PHE A 68 0.77 -7.22 -0.96
CA PHE A 68 -0.36 -7.06 -1.86
C PHE A 68 -1.70 -7.01 -1.11
N PHE A 69 -1.90 -7.85 -0.09
CA PHE A 69 -3.07 -7.76 0.79
C PHE A 69 -3.13 -6.40 1.50
N LYS A 70 -2.01 -5.92 2.05
CA LYS A 70 -1.93 -4.59 2.68
C LYS A 70 -2.35 -3.48 1.70
N MET A 71 -1.90 -3.56 0.45
CA MET A 71 -2.26 -2.63 -0.63
C MET A 71 -3.75 -2.67 -0.98
N LEU A 72 -4.39 -3.84 -1.02
CA LEU A 72 -5.84 -3.94 -1.30
C LEU A 72 -6.70 -3.27 -0.24
N CYS A 73 -6.19 -3.23 1.00
CA CYS A 73 -6.93 -2.77 2.16
C CYS A 73 -6.90 -1.25 2.30
N LYS A 74 -5.75 -0.64 2.00
CA LYS A 74 -5.57 0.81 1.92
C LYS A 74 -4.73 1.11 0.68
N PRO A 75 -5.37 1.27 -0.49
CA PRO A 75 -4.66 1.55 -1.73
C PRO A 75 -4.13 2.98 -1.69
N ASP A 76 -2.86 3.13 -1.33
CA ASP A 76 -2.12 4.38 -1.42
C ASP A 76 -0.96 4.25 -2.40
N VAL A 77 -0.63 5.33 -3.10
CA VAL A 77 0.44 5.33 -4.10
C VAL A 77 1.79 4.93 -3.50
N ASP A 78 2.02 5.22 -2.22
CA ASP A 78 3.24 4.83 -1.52
C ASP A 78 3.26 3.32 -1.22
N THR A 79 2.12 2.72 -0.84
CA THR A 79 1.96 1.27 -0.65
C THR A 79 2.08 0.50 -1.96
N ILE A 80 1.58 1.05 -3.07
CA ILE A 80 1.76 0.44 -4.40
C ILE A 80 3.24 0.36 -4.77
N LEU A 81 4.00 1.43 -4.51
CA LEU A 81 5.43 1.47 -4.83
C LEU A 81 6.25 0.49 -3.99
N GLU A 82 5.90 0.31 -2.71
CA GLU A 82 6.51 -0.69 -1.82
C GLU A 82 6.35 -2.11 -2.40
N VAL A 83 5.13 -2.47 -2.82
CA VAL A 83 4.83 -3.77 -3.46
C VAL A 83 5.60 -3.94 -4.76
N VAL A 84 5.59 -2.92 -5.63
CA VAL A 84 6.28 -2.99 -6.93
C VAL A 84 7.79 -3.18 -6.74
N MET A 85 8.40 -2.48 -5.77
CA MET A 85 9.81 -2.64 -5.45
C MET A 85 10.12 -4.07 -4.97
N PHE A 86 9.25 -4.63 -4.12
CA PHE A 86 9.40 -5.99 -3.62
C PHE A 86 9.31 -7.06 -4.73
N VAL A 87 8.38 -6.87 -5.68
CA VAL A 87 8.22 -7.76 -6.85
C VAL A 87 9.47 -7.72 -7.75
N ILE A 88 10.02 -6.54 -8.02
CA ILE A 88 11.24 -6.38 -8.81
C ILE A 88 12.41 -7.08 -8.13
N VAL A 89 12.61 -6.84 -6.83
CA VAL A 89 13.70 -7.48 -6.06
C VAL A 89 13.58 -9.00 -6.12
N ARG A 90 12.38 -9.56 -5.91
CA ARG A 90 12.15 -11.00 -6.03
C ARG A 90 12.49 -11.52 -7.41
N HIS A 91 12.10 -10.80 -8.46
CA HIS A 91 12.42 -11.21 -9.83
C HIS A 91 13.95 -11.19 -10.06
N MET A 92 14.66 -10.18 -9.55
CA MET A 92 16.12 -10.06 -9.69
C MET A 92 16.93 -11.07 -8.86
N VAL A 93 16.41 -11.47 -7.70
CA VAL A 93 17.11 -12.42 -6.80
C VAL A 93 16.88 -13.87 -7.20
N VAL A 94 15.70 -14.20 -7.72
CA VAL A 94 15.32 -15.57 -8.08
C VAL A 94 15.66 -15.90 -9.54
N LEU A 95 15.69 -14.91 -10.44
CA LEU A 95 16.11 -15.09 -11.83
C LEU A 95 17.45 -14.42 -12.07
N ASP A 96 18.30 -15.08 -12.87
CA ASP A 96 19.51 -14.50 -13.41
C ASP A 96 19.16 -13.47 -14.49
N THR A 97 18.80 -12.28 -14.05
CA THR A 97 18.54 -11.12 -14.90
C THR A 97 19.83 -10.53 -15.44
N SER A 98 19.82 -10.10 -16.70
CA SER A 98 21.00 -9.44 -17.27
C SER A 98 21.19 -8.04 -16.69
N ALA A 99 22.43 -7.54 -16.68
CA ALA A 99 22.72 -6.18 -16.23
C ALA A 99 21.91 -5.11 -17.00
N VAL A 100 21.61 -5.35 -18.27
CA VAL A 100 20.82 -4.45 -19.13
C VAL A 100 19.34 -4.46 -18.73
N GLU A 101 18.77 -5.64 -18.45
CA GLU A 101 17.39 -5.76 -17.97
C GLU A 101 17.18 -5.06 -16.63
N ASN A 102 18.13 -5.21 -15.71
CA ASN A 102 18.11 -4.53 -14.43
C ASN A 102 18.17 -3.02 -14.58
N LEU A 103 19.05 -2.53 -15.47
CA LEU A 103 19.15 -1.12 -15.78
C LEU A 103 17.84 -0.57 -16.37
N LEU A 104 17.23 -1.28 -17.31
CA LEU A 104 15.94 -0.90 -17.89
C LEU A 104 14.83 -0.87 -16.85
N THR A 105 14.81 -1.83 -15.93
CA THR A 105 13.83 -1.88 -14.84
C THR A 105 13.99 -0.69 -13.89
N ILE A 106 15.23 -0.34 -13.52
CA ILE A 106 15.53 0.83 -12.68
C ILE A 106 15.15 2.13 -13.40
N ILE A 107 15.48 2.27 -14.69
CA ILE A 107 15.11 3.45 -15.51
C ILE A 107 13.58 3.56 -15.60
N GLY A 108 12.87 2.45 -15.86
CA GLY A 108 11.41 2.43 -15.90
C GLY A 108 10.79 2.86 -14.57
N MET A 109 11.30 2.35 -13.45
CA MET A 109 10.88 2.77 -12.11
C MET A 109 11.14 4.27 -11.89
N ALA A 110 12.31 4.78 -12.28
CA ALA A 110 12.65 6.20 -12.17
C ALA A 110 11.71 7.10 -13.00
N ILE A 111 11.31 6.66 -14.20
CA ILE A 111 10.34 7.37 -15.04
C ILE A 111 8.97 7.43 -14.36
N ILE A 112 8.50 6.32 -13.77
CA ILE A 112 7.23 6.29 -13.03
C ILE A 112 7.25 7.30 -11.87
N PHE A 113 8.35 7.35 -11.11
CA PHE A 113 8.53 8.34 -10.04
C PHE A 113 8.58 9.78 -10.56
N ALA A 114 9.26 10.01 -11.68
CA ALA A 114 9.30 11.32 -12.31
C ALA A 114 7.88 11.76 -12.73
N ILE A 115 7.14 10.89 -13.41
CA ILE A 115 5.75 11.15 -13.80
C ILE A 115 4.88 11.45 -12.58
N LYS A 116 4.97 10.65 -11.50
CA LYS A 116 4.27 10.91 -10.24
C LYS A 116 4.59 12.29 -9.68
N LYS A 117 5.87 12.71 -9.74
CA LYS A 117 6.32 14.03 -9.28
C LYS A 117 5.79 15.17 -10.16
N PHE A 118 5.80 15.01 -11.48
CA PHE A 118 5.33 16.03 -12.42
C PHE A 118 3.79 16.15 -12.45
N LEU A 119 3.06 15.06 -12.23
CA LEU A 119 1.60 15.03 -12.16
C LEU A 119 1.03 15.40 -10.79
N LYS A 120 1.85 15.44 -9.73
CA LYS A 120 1.52 16.18 -8.50
C LYS A 120 1.56 17.69 -8.81
N THR A 121 0.62 18.17 -9.62
CA THR A 121 0.18 19.56 -9.58
C THR A 121 -0.11 19.91 -8.12
N PRO A 122 0.29 21.08 -7.61
CA PRO A 122 -0.24 21.57 -6.35
C PRO A 122 -1.75 21.72 -6.55
N ARG A 123 -2.52 20.67 -6.25
CA ARG A 123 -3.94 20.83 -5.96
C ARG A 123 -3.96 21.70 -4.74
N GLU A 124 -4.14 22.97 -5.02
CA GLU A 124 -4.86 23.96 -4.24
C GLU A 124 -5.10 23.44 -2.83
N GLU A 125 -4.39 24.04 -1.88
CA GLU A 125 -4.99 24.34 -0.60
C GLU A 125 -6.39 24.89 -0.89
N GLU A 126 -7.39 24.00 -0.92
CA GLU A 126 -8.73 24.38 -0.56
C GLU A 126 -8.55 24.85 0.88
N LYS A 127 -8.25 26.14 1.01
CA LYS A 127 -8.41 26.88 2.25
C LYS A 127 -9.86 26.61 2.60
N GLU A 128 -10.09 25.60 3.44
CA GLU A 128 -11.25 25.56 4.30
C GLU A 128 -11.27 26.95 4.92
N ILE A 129 -12.14 27.81 4.42
CA ILE A 129 -12.37 29.10 5.03
C ILE A 129 -12.85 28.71 6.42
N PRO A 130 -12.07 28.96 7.48
CA PRO A 130 -12.44 28.47 8.81
C PRO A 130 -13.84 29.01 9.10
N GLU A 131 -14.74 28.17 9.61
CA GLU A 131 -16.15 28.51 9.80
C GLU A 131 -16.35 29.83 10.55
N SER A 132 -15.36 30.26 11.35
CA SER A 132 -15.28 31.57 11.99
C SER A 132 -15.35 32.75 11.00
N LYS A 133 -14.66 32.68 9.85
CA LYS A 133 -14.69 33.73 8.81
C LYS A 133 -15.99 33.75 8.03
N VAL A 134 -16.66 32.60 7.88
CA VAL A 134 -17.99 32.52 7.26
C VAL A 134 -19.04 33.12 8.20
N ARG A 135 -18.96 32.81 9.50
CA ARG A 135 -19.85 33.38 10.54
C ARG A 135 -19.69 34.89 10.68
N GLU A 136 -18.47 35.41 10.70
CA GLU A 136 -18.20 36.85 10.77
C GLU A 136 -18.85 37.61 9.60
N LYS A 137 -18.75 37.09 8.37
CA LYS A 137 -19.41 37.69 7.20
C LYS A 137 -20.93 37.62 7.30
N LEU A 138 -21.50 36.57 7.87
CA LEU A 138 -22.96 36.40 8.02
C LEU A 138 -23.54 37.37 9.07
N ASP A 139 -22.81 37.60 10.17
CA ASP A 139 -23.21 38.52 11.22
C ASP A 139 -23.17 39.99 10.75
N VAL A 140 -22.17 40.34 9.93
CA VAL A 140 -22.06 41.68 9.32
C VAL A 140 -23.18 41.93 8.31
N ILE A 141 -23.55 40.95 7.50
CA ILE A 141 -24.67 41.07 6.54
C ILE A 141 -26.01 41.19 7.28
N THR A 142 -26.17 40.46 8.39
CA THR A 142 -27.39 40.50 9.20
C THR A 142 -27.55 41.84 9.91
N LYS A 143 -26.48 42.41 10.47
CA LYS A 143 -26.52 43.75 11.07
C LYS A 143 -26.84 44.85 10.06
N ARG A 144 -26.31 44.78 8.84
CA ARG A 144 -26.60 45.77 7.78
C ARG A 144 -28.05 45.78 7.26
N LYS A 145 -28.85 44.76 7.58
CA LYS A 145 -30.24 44.67 7.14
C LYS A 145 -31.24 45.20 8.18
N VAL A 146 -30.74 45.57 9.36
CA VAL A 146 -31.54 46.01 10.53
C VAL A 146 -31.40 47.53 10.77
N GLU A 147 -30.42 48.19 10.14
CA GLU A 147 -30.31 49.65 10.01
C GLU A 147 -30.91 50.11 8.66
#